data_AF-A0A838VT30-F1
#
_entry.id   AF-A0A838VT30-F1
#
_cell.length_a   1.000
_cell.length_b   1.000
_cell.length_c   1.000
_cell.angle_alpha   90.00
_cell.angle_beta   90.00
_cell.angle_gamma   90.00
#
_symmetry.space_group_name_H-M   'P 1'
#
loop_
_entity.id
_entity.type
_entity.pdbx_description
1 polymer ?
#
loop_
_entity_poly.entity_id
_entity_poly.type
_entity_poly.pdbx_seq_one_letter_code
_entity_poly.pdbx_strand_id
1 'polypeptide(L)'
;SPQRGEAGELNFFAAIFSFLFGDGNPNADLEARQWQEIAAVIRQNYGVVVAEQISPYLDDIGQGYAQEFEDYMLPVLLRFSGQPLVSPEGQIVYYFPELQVTANKSQRQPLSVYLQEFPWHFSAASSGQILLSVGLGSLNLVGALVLGDLFRHGVAAKLGGLVGFVHGIYWLLLGYGTAFLGVPLVRYFWIQWRNRQITARNHKRQARAKLLVSADQTIQEKITYARQFAKEKFIGQEDLAYTTETDLLEQEAENSAKTDAEWQRRLGM
;
A
#
# COMPACT_ATOMS: atom_id res chain seq x y z
N SER A 1 -1.75 16.03 28.51
CA SER A 1 -2.85 16.03 27.53
C SER A 1 -2.28 16.27 26.15
N PRO A 2 -2.34 15.32 25.20
CA PRO A 2 -1.95 15.62 23.84
C PRO A 2 -3.06 16.47 23.21
N GLN A 3 -2.67 17.61 22.67
CA GLN A 3 -3.54 18.50 21.93
C GLN A 3 -4.02 17.76 20.68
N ARG A 4 -5.34 17.52 20.57
CA ARG A 4 -5.98 17.27 19.28
C ARG A 4 -5.80 18.55 18.48
N GLY A 5 -4.87 18.54 17.53
CA GLY A 5 -4.84 19.56 16.50
C GLY A 5 -6.15 19.47 15.72
N GLU A 6 -6.98 20.51 15.80
CA GLU A 6 -7.90 20.80 14.71
C GLU A 6 -7.06 20.78 13.42
N ALA A 7 -7.52 20.04 12.41
CA ALA A 7 -6.88 20.04 11.10
C ALA A 7 -6.93 21.48 10.56
N GLY A 8 -5.86 22.23 10.79
CA GLY A 8 -5.79 23.65 10.50
C GLY A 8 -6.10 23.87 9.02
N GLU A 9 -7.02 24.79 8.74
CA GLU A 9 -7.38 25.17 7.39
C GLU A 9 -6.12 25.46 6.57
N LEU A 10 -6.05 24.90 5.35
CA LEU A 10 -4.91 25.13 4.47
C LEU A 10 -4.76 26.62 4.16
N ASN A 11 -3.54 27.09 3.90
CA ASN A 11 -3.39 28.43 3.32
C ASN A 11 -4.17 28.49 1.98
N PHE A 12 -4.77 29.63 1.64
CA PHE A 12 -5.50 29.86 0.40
C PHE A 12 -4.82 29.29 -0.86
N PHE A 13 -3.52 29.52 -1.05
CA PHE A 13 -2.80 28.97 -2.22
C PHE A 13 -2.69 27.44 -2.18
N ALA A 14 -2.47 26.87 -0.99
CA ALA A 14 -2.44 25.43 -0.79
C ALA A 14 -3.83 24.80 -0.99
N ALA A 15 -4.89 25.49 -0.58
CA ALA A 15 -6.26 25.07 -0.82
C ALA A 15 -6.60 25.07 -2.32
N ILE A 16 -6.22 26.13 -3.06
CA ILE A 16 -6.38 26.18 -4.52
C ILE A 16 -5.56 25.08 -5.20
N PHE A 17 -4.31 24.87 -4.76
CA PHE A 17 -3.46 23.82 -5.31
C PHE A 17 -4.07 22.44 -5.08
N SER A 18 -4.51 22.14 -3.86
CA SER A 18 -5.18 20.89 -3.51
C SER A 18 -6.50 20.73 -4.29
N PHE A 19 -7.28 21.81 -4.48
CA PHE A 19 -8.46 21.79 -5.33
C PHE A 19 -8.11 21.49 -6.80
N LEU A 20 -7.06 22.11 -7.36
CA LEU A 20 -6.68 21.99 -8.77
C LEU A 20 -5.99 20.67 -9.10
N PHE A 21 -5.20 20.11 -8.19
CA PHE A 21 -4.35 18.94 -8.46
C PHE A 21 -4.60 17.74 -7.55
N GLY A 22 -5.24 17.94 -6.39
CA GLY A 22 -5.37 16.92 -5.35
C GLY A 22 -4.10 16.78 -4.51
N ASP A 23 -4.08 15.76 -3.65
CA ASP A 23 -3.04 15.60 -2.61
C ASP A 23 -2.14 14.37 -2.82
N GLY A 24 -2.17 13.79 -4.02
CA GLY A 24 -1.36 12.63 -4.41
C GLY A 24 -2.05 11.27 -4.18
N ASN A 25 -1.31 10.20 -4.46
CA ASN A 25 -1.80 8.83 -4.37
C ASN A 25 -1.73 8.32 -2.92
N PRO A 26 -2.87 8.04 -2.25
CA PRO A 26 -2.87 7.54 -0.87
C PRO A 26 -2.37 6.09 -0.75
N ASN A 27 -2.12 5.42 -1.87
CA ASN A 27 -1.62 4.05 -1.96
C ASN A 27 -0.30 3.98 -2.76
N ALA A 28 0.54 5.02 -2.71
CA ALA A 28 1.83 5.03 -3.39
C ALA A 28 2.78 3.93 -2.89
N ASP A 29 2.63 3.53 -1.63
CA ASP A 29 3.42 2.53 -0.92
C ASP A 29 2.74 1.14 -0.86
N LEU A 30 1.66 0.93 -1.61
CA LEU A 30 0.80 -0.25 -1.46
C LEU A 30 1.56 -1.57 -1.64
N GLU A 31 2.43 -1.65 -2.65
CA GLU A 31 3.21 -2.85 -2.90
C GLU A 31 4.21 -3.13 -1.77
N ALA A 32 4.90 -2.10 -1.29
CA ALA A 32 5.81 -2.24 -0.15
C ALA A 32 5.05 -2.72 1.10
N ARG A 33 3.89 -2.12 1.38
CA ARG A 33 3.00 -2.53 2.49
C ARG A 33 2.51 -3.96 2.31
N GLN A 34 2.09 -4.34 1.10
CA GLN A 34 1.66 -5.70 0.78
C GLN A 34 2.72 -6.72 1.17
N TRP A 35 3.95 -6.53 0.73
CA TRP A 35 5.04 -7.47 1.04
C TRP A 35 5.42 -7.47 2.52
N GLN A 36 5.37 -6.31 3.18
CA GLN A 36 5.59 -6.22 4.63
C GLN A 36 4.53 -6.99 5.42
N GLU A 37 3.26 -6.84 5.08
CA GLU A 37 2.13 -7.54 5.71
C GLU A 37 2.22 -9.05 5.47
N ILE A 38 2.48 -9.49 4.23
CA ILE A 38 2.68 -10.92 3.90
C ILE A 38 3.82 -11.51 4.74
N ALA A 39 4.97 -10.84 4.78
CA ALA A 39 6.11 -11.31 5.57
C ALA A 39 5.78 -11.36 7.08
N ALA A 40 4.99 -10.40 7.56
CA ALA A 40 4.59 -10.33 8.96
C ALA A 40 3.59 -11.45 9.33
N VAL A 41 2.66 -11.80 8.44
CA VAL A 41 1.79 -12.98 8.57
C VAL A 41 2.61 -14.26 8.59
N ILE A 42 3.56 -14.43 7.67
CA ILE A 42 4.43 -15.61 7.64
C ILE A 42 5.23 -15.74 8.93
N ARG A 43 5.85 -14.64 9.41
CA ARG A 43 6.57 -14.62 10.69
C ARG A 43 5.68 -14.95 11.87
N GLN A 44 4.46 -14.43 11.92
CA GLN A 44 3.51 -14.71 13.01
C GLN A 44 3.10 -16.19 13.06
N ASN A 45 3.12 -16.87 11.90
CA ASN A 45 2.88 -18.30 11.79
C ASN A 45 4.19 -19.12 11.78
N TYR A 46 5.28 -18.57 12.32
CA TYR A 46 6.59 -19.22 12.45
C TYR A 46 7.08 -19.83 11.13
N GLY A 47 6.99 -19.04 10.06
CA GLY A 47 7.49 -19.41 8.74
C GLY A 47 6.67 -20.48 8.00
N VAL A 48 5.49 -20.87 8.49
CA VAL A 48 4.65 -21.86 7.79
C VAL A 48 3.24 -21.34 7.67
N VAL A 49 2.70 -21.26 6.45
CA VAL A 49 1.36 -20.72 6.18
C VAL A 49 0.62 -21.55 5.15
N VAL A 50 -0.70 -21.45 5.18
CA VAL A 50 -1.58 -21.96 4.11
C VAL A 50 -1.93 -20.81 3.15
N ALA A 51 -2.27 -21.11 1.90
CA ALA A 51 -2.56 -20.06 0.90
C ALA A 51 -3.71 -19.13 1.34
N GLU A 52 -4.70 -19.69 2.03
CA GLU A 52 -5.84 -18.97 2.55
C GLU A 52 -5.41 -17.84 3.48
N GLN A 53 -4.35 -18.02 4.28
CA GLN A 53 -3.82 -17.02 5.21
C GLN A 53 -3.16 -15.83 4.48
N ILE A 54 -2.69 -16.05 3.25
CA ILE A 54 -2.00 -15.04 2.45
C ILE A 54 -2.95 -14.38 1.44
N SER A 55 -3.98 -15.10 0.99
CA SER A 55 -4.98 -14.64 0.02
C SER A 55 -5.65 -13.27 0.31
N PRO A 56 -5.85 -12.82 1.58
CA PRO A 56 -6.41 -11.50 1.86
C PRO A 56 -5.45 -10.34 1.58
N TYR A 57 -4.15 -10.61 1.38
CA TYR A 57 -3.14 -9.60 1.11
C TYR A 57 -2.79 -9.49 -0.38
N LEU A 58 -3.33 -10.37 -1.21
CA LEU A 58 -3.06 -10.42 -2.64
C LEU A 58 -4.14 -9.70 -3.46
N ASP A 59 -3.71 -9.03 -4.52
CA ASP A 59 -4.56 -8.24 -5.41
C ASP A 59 -5.49 -9.12 -6.25
N ASP A 60 -4.91 -10.15 -6.85
CA ASP A 60 -5.59 -11.14 -7.67
C ASP A 60 -5.15 -12.54 -7.23
N ILE A 61 -6.11 -13.47 -7.20
CA ILE A 61 -5.85 -14.89 -6.90
C ILE A 61 -6.24 -15.79 -8.08
N GLY A 62 -6.52 -15.21 -9.25
CA GLY A 62 -6.99 -15.93 -10.41
C GLY A 62 -8.45 -16.37 -10.28
N GLN A 63 -8.88 -17.22 -11.21
CA GLN A 63 -10.20 -17.83 -11.25
C GLN A 63 -10.10 -19.29 -11.73
N GLY A 64 -11.05 -20.12 -11.33
CA GLY A 64 -11.08 -21.55 -11.69
C GLY A 64 -9.81 -22.27 -11.25
N TYR A 65 -9.21 -23.05 -12.14
CA TYR A 65 -8.02 -23.85 -11.86
C TYR A 65 -6.85 -23.04 -11.27
N ALA A 66 -6.59 -21.82 -11.73
CA ALA A 66 -5.47 -21.02 -11.20
C ALA A 66 -5.66 -20.66 -9.71
N GLN A 67 -6.91 -20.49 -9.28
CA GLN A 67 -7.23 -20.27 -7.87
C GLN A 67 -7.22 -21.59 -7.08
N GLU A 68 -7.74 -22.68 -7.67
CA GLU A 68 -7.79 -24.02 -7.06
C GLU A 68 -6.40 -24.60 -6.82
N PHE A 69 -5.46 -24.39 -7.75
CA PHE A 69 -4.07 -24.82 -7.62
C PHE A 69 -3.17 -23.81 -6.91
N GLU A 70 -3.76 -22.75 -6.36
CA GLU A 70 -3.07 -21.77 -5.52
C GLU A 70 -1.88 -21.08 -6.24
N ASP A 71 -1.96 -20.89 -7.58
CA ASP A 71 -0.91 -20.30 -8.42
C ASP A 71 -0.46 -18.92 -7.92
N TYR A 72 -1.38 -18.20 -7.27
CA TYR A 72 -1.14 -16.90 -6.66
C TYR A 72 -0.10 -16.92 -5.53
N MET A 73 0.28 -18.10 -5.03
CA MET A 73 1.36 -18.27 -4.06
C MET A 73 2.75 -18.24 -4.70
N LEU A 74 2.88 -18.50 -6.02
CA LEU A 74 4.19 -18.55 -6.69
C LEU A 74 5.02 -17.27 -6.49
N PRO A 75 4.48 -16.04 -6.66
CA PRO A 75 5.25 -14.82 -6.40
C PRO A 75 5.71 -14.70 -4.94
N VAL A 76 4.91 -15.20 -3.99
CA VAL A 76 5.23 -15.18 -2.55
C VAL A 76 6.38 -16.14 -2.26
N LEU A 77 6.35 -17.34 -2.84
CA LEU A 77 7.42 -18.34 -2.72
C LEU A 77 8.72 -17.81 -3.30
N LEU A 78 8.68 -17.24 -4.50
CA LEU A 78 9.87 -16.67 -5.14
C LEU A 78 10.47 -15.51 -4.34
N ARG A 79 9.63 -14.65 -3.74
CA ARG A 79 10.10 -13.48 -3.01
C ARG A 79 10.74 -13.81 -1.67
N PHE A 80 10.21 -14.80 -0.95
CA PHE A 80 10.65 -15.15 0.41
C PHE A 80 11.36 -16.50 0.49
N SER A 81 11.86 -17.00 -0.64
CA SER A 81 12.56 -18.29 -0.74
C SER A 81 11.76 -19.45 -0.13
N GLY A 82 10.45 -19.44 -0.36
CA GLY A 82 9.53 -20.44 0.19
C GLY A 82 9.43 -21.70 -0.67
N GLN A 83 8.95 -22.78 -0.07
CA GLN A 83 8.78 -24.07 -0.71
C GLN A 83 7.43 -24.72 -0.31
N PRO A 84 6.71 -25.35 -1.24
CA PRO A 84 5.48 -26.07 -0.95
C PRO A 84 5.78 -27.43 -0.31
N LEU A 85 4.95 -27.80 0.66
CA LEU A 85 4.91 -29.10 1.32
C LEU A 85 3.51 -29.67 1.13
N VAL A 86 3.39 -30.99 0.99
CA VAL A 86 2.11 -31.66 0.75
C VAL A 86 1.79 -32.57 1.94
N SER A 87 0.60 -32.42 2.50
CA SER A 87 0.09 -33.28 3.57
C SER A 87 -0.22 -34.68 3.06
N PRO A 88 -0.26 -35.70 3.93
CA PRO A 88 -0.69 -37.05 3.55
C PRO A 88 -2.08 -37.08 2.88
N GLU A 89 -2.94 -36.12 3.23
CA GLU A 89 -4.28 -35.93 2.69
C GLU A 89 -4.30 -35.15 1.37
N GLY A 90 -3.14 -34.74 0.85
CA GLY A 90 -2.98 -34.02 -0.42
C GLY A 90 -3.13 -32.50 -0.32
N GLN A 91 -3.13 -31.92 0.88
CA GLN A 91 -3.23 -30.47 1.06
C GLN A 91 -1.86 -29.79 0.96
N ILE A 92 -1.80 -28.59 0.38
CA ILE A 92 -0.53 -27.85 0.22
C ILE A 92 -0.32 -26.87 1.38
N VAL A 93 0.87 -26.86 1.96
CA VAL A 93 1.30 -25.86 2.95
C VAL A 93 2.61 -25.25 2.49
N TYR A 94 2.83 -23.98 2.80
CA TYR A 94 4.00 -23.25 2.33
C TYR A 94 4.95 -22.96 3.48
N TYR A 95 6.19 -23.39 3.31
CA TYR A 95 7.26 -23.26 4.28
C TYR A 95 8.28 -22.21 3.82
N PHE A 96 8.62 -21.28 4.72
CA PHE A 96 9.49 -20.13 4.51
C PHE A 96 10.61 -20.14 5.58
N PRO A 97 11.73 -20.84 5.32
CA PRO A 97 12.81 -21.00 6.30
C PRO A 97 13.41 -19.67 6.76
N GLU A 98 13.62 -18.73 5.84
CA GLU A 98 14.25 -17.44 6.11
C GLU A 98 13.41 -16.56 7.04
N LEU A 99 12.08 -16.77 7.08
CA LEU A 99 11.15 -16.02 7.91
C LEU A 99 10.85 -16.72 9.25
N GLN A 100 11.49 -17.85 9.56
CA GLN A 100 11.45 -18.47 10.90
C GLN A 100 12.41 -17.83 11.88
N VAL A 101 13.52 -17.29 11.37
CA VAL A 101 14.61 -16.76 12.18
C VAL A 101 14.30 -15.30 12.50
N THR A 102 14.08 -15.01 13.78
CA THR A 102 13.97 -13.62 14.25
C THR A 102 15.15 -13.32 15.17
N ALA A 103 16.03 -12.41 14.75
CA ALA A 103 17.22 -12.01 15.51
C ALA A 103 16.91 -11.19 16.78
N ASN A 104 15.64 -10.85 17.02
CA ASN A 104 15.21 -10.07 18.18
C ASN A 104 13.76 -10.43 18.54
N LYS A 105 13.36 -10.32 19.81
CA LYS A 105 11.94 -10.40 20.21
C LYS A 105 11.20 -9.17 19.69
N SER A 106 11.02 -9.08 18.36
CA SER A 106 10.29 -8.00 17.72
C SER A 106 8.88 -8.01 18.26
N GLN A 107 8.48 -6.89 18.88
CA GLN A 107 7.11 -6.71 19.37
C GLN A 107 6.14 -7.09 18.25
N ARG A 108 5.22 -8.03 18.54
CA ARG A 108 4.18 -8.45 17.61
C ARG A 108 3.38 -7.22 17.21
N GLN A 109 3.68 -6.67 16.03
CA GLN A 109 2.91 -5.56 15.49
C GLN A 109 1.48 -6.05 15.24
N PRO A 110 0.46 -5.24 15.56
CA PRO A 110 -0.91 -5.60 15.25
C PRO A 110 -1.04 -5.73 13.72
N LEU A 111 -1.33 -6.94 13.26
CA LEU A 111 -1.51 -7.21 11.83
C LEU A 111 -2.90 -6.73 11.41
N SER A 112 -2.96 -6.06 10.26
CA SER A 112 -4.24 -5.86 9.59
C SER A 112 -4.79 -7.21 9.19
N VAL A 113 -6.12 -7.41 9.24
CA VAL A 113 -6.73 -8.70 8.87
C VAL A 113 -6.62 -8.97 7.36
N TYR A 114 -6.44 -7.92 6.56
CA TYR A 114 -6.26 -7.98 5.10
C TYR A 114 -5.55 -6.72 4.60
N LEU A 115 -5.03 -6.74 3.36
CA LEU A 115 -4.42 -5.56 2.75
C LEU A 115 -5.49 -4.51 2.40
N GLN A 116 -5.53 -3.42 3.16
CA GLN A 116 -6.48 -2.34 2.94
C GLN A 116 -5.90 -1.24 2.06
N GLU A 117 -6.55 -0.97 0.94
CA GLU A 117 -6.31 0.23 0.13
C GLU A 117 -7.13 1.41 0.65
N PHE A 118 -6.54 2.59 0.64
CA PHE A 118 -7.19 3.82 1.09
C PHE A 118 -7.92 4.52 -0.07
N PRO A 119 -9.11 5.10 0.15
CA PRO A 119 -9.81 5.84 -0.89
C PRO A 119 -9.04 7.12 -1.24
N TRP A 120 -9.14 7.53 -2.51
CA TRP A 120 -8.70 8.83 -2.98
C TRP A 120 -9.64 9.91 -2.47
N HIS A 121 -9.07 10.94 -1.85
CA HIS A 121 -9.80 12.14 -1.47
C HIS A 121 -9.68 13.15 -2.61
N PHE A 122 -10.74 13.93 -2.82
CA PHE A 122 -10.74 14.93 -3.88
C PHE A 122 -9.74 16.05 -3.60
N SER A 123 -9.71 16.53 -2.36
CA SER A 123 -8.85 17.60 -1.87
C SER A 123 -8.79 17.53 -0.34
N ALA A 124 -7.67 17.91 0.25
CA ALA A 124 -7.48 18.14 1.68
C ALA A 124 -8.03 19.49 2.14
N ALA A 125 -8.44 20.36 1.21
CA ALA A 125 -9.08 21.63 1.52
C ALA A 125 -10.45 21.42 2.16
N SER A 126 -10.81 22.31 3.08
CA SER A 126 -12.14 22.27 3.71
C SER A 126 -13.26 22.54 2.69
N SER A 127 -14.49 22.14 3.01
CA SER A 127 -15.64 22.39 2.14
C SER A 127 -15.81 23.89 1.81
N GLY A 128 -15.52 24.76 2.78
CA GLY A 128 -15.54 26.21 2.57
C GLY A 128 -14.47 26.67 1.57
N GLN A 129 -13.25 26.13 1.68
CA GLN A 129 -12.15 26.44 0.77
C GLN A 129 -12.38 25.91 -0.66
N ILE A 130 -12.99 24.73 -0.79
CA ILE A 130 -13.42 24.20 -2.08
C ILE A 130 -14.48 25.11 -2.69
N LEU A 131 -15.48 25.53 -1.91
CA LEU A 131 -16.54 26.44 -2.38
C LEU A 131 -15.95 27.79 -2.83
N LEU A 132 -15.01 28.35 -2.07
CA LEU A 132 -14.31 29.58 -2.45
C LEU A 132 -13.50 29.40 -3.73
N SER A 133 -12.82 28.27 -3.90
CA SER A 133 -12.05 27.97 -5.11
C SER A 133 -12.98 27.85 -6.33
N VAL A 134 -14.07 27.10 -6.21
CA VAL A 134 -15.10 27.01 -7.26
C VAL A 134 -15.70 28.37 -7.58
N GLY A 135 -16.00 29.18 -6.56
CA GLY A 135 -16.52 30.54 -6.71
C GLY A 135 -15.57 31.45 -7.46
N LEU A 136 -14.28 31.44 -7.09
CA LEU A 136 -13.23 32.20 -7.78
C LEU A 136 -13.11 31.78 -9.25
N GLY A 137 -13.06 30.47 -9.51
CA GLY A 137 -13.01 29.94 -10.88
C GLY A 137 -14.24 30.31 -11.70
N SER A 138 -15.42 30.24 -11.10
CA SER A 138 -16.70 30.59 -11.74
C SER A 138 -16.78 32.07 -12.08
N LEU A 139 -16.38 32.95 -11.15
CA LEU A 139 -16.30 34.39 -11.39
C LEU A 139 -15.34 34.72 -12.55
N ASN A 140 -14.18 34.06 -12.58
CA ASN A 140 -13.20 34.26 -13.65
C ASN A 140 -13.75 33.80 -15.02
N LEU A 141 -14.38 32.62 -15.08
CA LEU A 141 -14.96 32.09 -16.31
C LEU A 141 -16.13 32.95 -16.81
N VAL A 142 -17.03 33.38 -15.93
CA VAL A 142 -18.15 34.29 -16.28
C VAL A 142 -17.60 35.63 -16.78
N GLY A 143 -16.61 36.20 -16.10
CA GLY A 143 -15.94 37.43 -16.54
C GLY A 143 -15.34 37.29 -17.94
N ALA A 144 -14.66 36.18 -18.22
CA ALA A 144 -14.13 35.89 -19.55
C ALA A 144 -15.25 35.79 -20.60
N LEU A 145 -16.37 35.11 -20.30
CA LEU A 145 -17.51 35.00 -21.22
C LEU A 145 -18.15 36.36 -21.51
N VAL A 146 -18.32 37.21 -20.49
CA VAL A 146 -18.85 38.57 -20.65
C VAL A 146 -17.91 39.43 -21.51
N LEU A 147 -16.59 39.34 -21.29
CA LEU A 147 -15.59 40.01 -22.14
C LEU A 147 -15.67 39.53 -23.59
N GLY A 148 -15.87 38.23 -23.81
CA GLY A 148 -16.07 37.66 -25.14
C GLY A 148 -17.30 38.23 -25.84
N ASP A 149 -18.40 38.42 -25.12
CA ASP A 149 -19.62 39.04 -25.65
C ASP A 149 -19.40 40.53 -26.00
N LEU A 150 -18.72 41.29 -25.13
CA LEU A 150 -18.36 42.69 -25.37
C LEU A 150 -17.50 42.86 -26.64
N PHE A 151 -16.56 41.94 -26.89
CA PHE A 151 -15.72 41.97 -28.10
C PHE A 151 -16.52 41.71 -29.38
N ARG A 152 -17.54 40.84 -29.34
CA ARG A 152 -18.42 40.57 -30.49
C ARG A 152 -19.27 41.78 -30.88
N HIS A 153 -19.68 42.59 -29.90
CA HIS A 153 -20.50 43.78 -30.11
C HIS A 153 -19.70 45.05 -30.47
N GLY A 154 -18.43 44.91 -30.88
CA GLY A 154 -17.64 46.00 -31.44
C GLY A 154 -17.08 47.00 -30.42
N VAL A 155 -17.19 46.72 -29.12
CA VAL A 155 -16.65 47.58 -28.05
C VAL A 155 -15.12 47.66 -28.11
N ALA A 156 -14.45 46.64 -28.65
CA ALA A 156 -13.00 46.59 -28.85
C ALA A 156 -12.47 47.69 -29.79
N ALA A 157 -13.26 48.09 -30.78
CA ALA A 157 -12.84 49.03 -31.81
C ALA A 157 -12.84 50.50 -31.34
N LYS A 158 -13.46 50.81 -30.18
CA LYS A 158 -13.67 52.20 -29.71
C LYS A 158 -12.81 52.63 -28.51
N LEU A 159 -12.09 51.72 -27.84
CA LEU A 159 -11.50 52.00 -26.52
C LEU A 159 -9.96 51.95 -26.42
N GLY A 160 -9.24 51.53 -27.47
CA GLY A 160 -7.77 51.67 -27.56
C GLY A 160 -6.94 50.85 -26.55
N GLY A 161 -5.64 50.67 -26.88
CA GLY A 161 -4.57 50.14 -26.02
C GLY A 161 -4.88 48.87 -25.23
N LEU A 162 -5.37 49.03 -24.00
CA LEU A 162 -5.65 47.96 -23.04
C LEU A 162 -6.72 46.97 -23.55
N VAL A 163 -7.75 47.46 -24.23
CA VAL A 163 -8.82 46.60 -24.75
C VAL A 163 -8.32 45.71 -25.90
N GLY A 164 -7.44 46.25 -26.75
CA GLY A 164 -6.77 45.46 -27.80
C GLY A 164 -5.83 44.41 -27.24
N PHE A 165 -5.09 44.73 -26.17
CA PHE A 165 -4.25 43.74 -25.47
C PHE A 165 -5.08 42.60 -24.86
N VAL A 166 -6.16 42.91 -24.13
CA VAL A 166 -7.04 41.88 -23.53
C VAL A 166 -7.68 41.01 -24.61
N HIS A 167 -8.07 41.60 -25.76
CA HIS A 167 -8.53 40.83 -26.91
C HIS A 167 -7.44 39.86 -27.41
N GLY A 168 -6.18 40.33 -27.53
CA GLY A 168 -5.06 39.48 -27.93
C GLY A 168 -4.81 38.27 -27.02
N ILE A 169 -5.05 38.40 -25.71
CA ILE A 169 -4.89 37.31 -24.73
C ILE A 169 -6.22 36.62 -24.36
N TYR A 170 -7.33 36.98 -25.01
CA TYR A 170 -8.67 36.51 -24.65
C TYR A 170 -8.77 34.98 -24.60
N TRP A 171 -8.25 34.30 -25.61
CA TRP A 171 -8.27 32.84 -25.68
C TRP A 171 -7.48 32.19 -24.54
N LEU A 172 -6.40 32.83 -24.08
CA LEU A 172 -5.64 32.37 -22.92
C LEU A 172 -6.44 32.52 -21.62
N LEU A 173 -7.13 33.66 -21.44
CA LEU A 173 -8.01 33.89 -20.28
C LEU A 173 -9.17 32.89 -20.24
N LEU A 174 -9.84 32.69 -21.38
CA LEU A 174 -10.95 31.75 -21.49
C LEU A 174 -10.48 30.31 -21.26
N GLY A 175 -9.34 29.93 -21.85
CA GLY A 175 -8.72 28.63 -21.66
C GLY A 175 -8.35 28.38 -20.20
N TYR A 176 -7.73 29.37 -19.54
CA TYR A 176 -7.39 29.29 -18.12
C TYR A 176 -8.63 29.13 -17.23
N GLY A 177 -9.65 29.98 -17.41
CA GLY A 177 -10.89 29.90 -16.63
C GLY A 177 -11.62 28.56 -16.81
N THR A 178 -11.63 28.05 -18.06
CA THR A 178 -12.21 26.75 -18.39
C THR A 178 -11.43 25.61 -17.75
N ALA A 179 -10.10 25.62 -17.84
CA ALA A 179 -9.25 24.58 -17.25
C ALA A 179 -9.33 24.57 -15.72
N PHE A 180 -9.40 25.75 -15.09
CA PHE A 180 -9.50 25.90 -13.64
C PHE A 180 -10.71 25.16 -13.03
N LEU A 181 -11.83 25.08 -13.75
CA LEU A 181 -13.01 24.31 -13.32
C LEU A 181 -13.10 22.93 -13.99
N GLY A 182 -12.69 22.83 -15.25
CA GLY A 182 -12.78 21.60 -16.04
C GLY A 182 -11.85 20.49 -15.56
N VAL A 183 -10.60 20.81 -15.21
CA VAL A 183 -9.64 19.82 -14.71
C VAL A 183 -10.11 19.19 -13.39
N PRO A 184 -10.50 19.96 -12.36
CA PRO A 184 -11.05 19.37 -11.13
C PRO A 184 -12.35 18.59 -11.38
N LEU A 185 -13.21 19.05 -12.29
CA LEU A 185 -14.46 18.34 -12.61
C LEU A 185 -14.19 16.95 -13.21
N VAL A 186 -13.30 16.87 -14.20
CA VAL A 186 -12.89 15.58 -14.78
C VAL A 186 -12.24 14.69 -13.72
N ARG A 187 -11.35 15.27 -12.89
CA ARG A 187 -10.69 14.55 -11.79
C ARG A 187 -11.70 14.00 -10.78
N TYR A 188 -12.74 14.76 -10.45
CA TYR A 188 -13.80 14.31 -9.54
C TYR A 188 -14.43 13.01 -10.02
N PHE A 189 -14.85 12.93 -11.28
CA PHE A 189 -15.44 11.71 -11.83
C PHE A 189 -14.44 10.55 -11.88
N TRP A 190 -13.18 10.83 -12.23
CA TRP A 190 -12.12 9.82 -12.21
C TRP A 190 -11.88 9.25 -10.81
N ILE A 191 -11.85 10.10 -9.77
CA ILE A 191 -11.72 9.69 -8.36
C ILE A 191 -12.91 8.82 -7.94
N GLN A 192 -14.14 9.21 -8.29
CA GLN A 192 -15.32 8.41 -7.97
C GLN A 192 -15.25 7.01 -8.59
N TRP A 193 -14.84 6.92 -9.86
CA TRP A 193 -14.63 5.63 -10.53
C TRP A 193 -13.52 4.81 -9.86
N ARG A 194 -12.38 5.43 -9.54
CA ARG A 194 -11.25 4.75 -8.89
C ARG A 194 -11.60 4.24 -7.49
N ASN A 195 -12.34 5.03 -6.71
CA ASN A 195 -12.80 4.64 -5.38
C ASN A 195 -13.76 3.45 -5.43
N ARG A 196 -14.63 3.35 -6.44
CA ARG A 196 -15.46 2.15 -6.63
C ARG A 196 -14.62 0.89 -6.83
N GLN A 197 -13.54 0.99 -7.61
CA GLN A 197 -12.62 -0.15 -7.81
C GLN A 197 -11.86 -0.51 -6.52
N ILE A 198 -11.41 0.48 -5.75
CA ILE A 198 -10.75 0.27 -4.46
C ILE A 198 -11.69 -0.44 -3.49
N THR A 199 -12.93 0.04 -3.36
CA THR A 199 -13.94 -0.59 -2.51
C THR A 199 -14.21 -2.03 -2.92
N ALA A 200 -14.32 -2.32 -4.22
CA ALA A 200 -14.51 -3.68 -4.71
C ALA A 200 -13.34 -4.62 -4.36
N ARG A 201 -12.09 -4.14 -4.50
CA ARG A 201 -10.89 -4.92 -4.15
C ARG A 201 -10.79 -5.16 -2.64
N ASN A 202 -11.00 -4.13 -1.84
CA ASN A 202 -11.04 -4.26 -0.38
C ASN A 202 -12.14 -5.23 0.08
N HIS A 203 -13.33 -5.19 -0.54
CA HIS A 203 -14.40 -6.12 -0.22
C HIS A 203 -14.01 -7.57 -0.51
N LYS A 204 -13.35 -7.86 -1.64
CA LYS A 204 -12.84 -9.20 -1.96
C LYS A 204 -11.81 -9.66 -0.92
N ARG A 205 -10.84 -8.82 -0.59
CA ARG A 205 -9.81 -9.12 0.44
C ARG A 205 -10.42 -9.36 1.81
N GLN A 206 -11.39 -8.54 2.22
CA GLN A 206 -12.14 -8.71 3.45
C GLN A 206 -12.96 -10.00 3.46
N ALA A 207 -13.59 -10.37 2.34
CA ALA A 207 -14.34 -11.62 2.24
C ALA A 207 -13.44 -12.84 2.45
N ARG A 208 -12.24 -12.85 1.84
CA ARG A 208 -11.23 -13.91 2.05
C ARG A 208 -10.78 -13.98 3.52
N ALA A 209 -10.52 -12.83 4.13
CA ALA A 209 -10.20 -12.75 5.55
C ALA A 209 -11.31 -13.32 6.46
N LYS A 210 -12.59 -13.10 6.11
CA LYS A 210 -13.72 -13.67 6.86
C LYS A 210 -13.77 -15.20 6.77
N LEU A 211 -13.46 -15.77 5.61
CA LEU A 211 -13.42 -17.23 5.43
C LEU A 211 -12.38 -17.91 6.33
N LEU A 212 -11.26 -17.24 6.62
CA LEU A 212 -10.27 -17.72 7.58
C LEU A 212 -10.79 -17.73 9.02
N VAL A 213 -11.57 -16.72 9.42
CA VAL A 213 -12.10 -16.62 10.78
C VAL A 213 -13.18 -17.67 11.01
N SER A 214 -14.03 -17.91 9.99
CA SER A 214 -15.04 -18.96 10.00
C SER A 214 -14.52 -20.29 9.45
N ALA A 215 -13.21 -20.56 9.56
CA ALA A 215 -12.52 -21.63 8.85
C ALA A 215 -13.28 -22.95 8.92
N ASP A 216 -13.66 -23.43 7.72
CA ASP A 216 -14.27 -24.73 7.51
C ASP A 216 -13.29 -25.84 7.95
N GLN A 217 -13.80 -27.04 8.17
CA GLN A 217 -13.03 -28.15 8.72
C GLN A 217 -11.75 -28.42 7.91
N THR A 218 -11.81 -28.30 6.59
CA THR A 218 -10.67 -28.46 5.67
C THR A 218 -9.55 -27.44 5.92
N ILE A 219 -9.90 -26.16 6.12
CA ILE A 219 -8.94 -25.08 6.40
C ILE A 219 -8.31 -25.31 7.79
N GLN A 220 -9.09 -25.75 8.77
CA GLN A 220 -8.58 -26.06 10.11
C GLN A 220 -7.58 -27.22 10.10
N GLU A 221 -7.86 -28.28 9.33
CA GLU A 221 -6.95 -29.40 9.12
C GLU A 221 -5.64 -28.94 8.49
N LYS A 222 -5.72 -28.11 7.43
CA LYS A 222 -4.57 -27.53 6.72
C LYS A 222 -3.69 -26.68 7.65
N ILE A 223 -4.31 -25.81 8.46
CA ILE A 223 -3.62 -24.99 9.46
C ILE A 223 -2.99 -25.87 10.56
N THR A 224 -3.67 -26.93 10.98
CA THR A 224 -3.16 -27.85 12.00
C THR A 224 -1.94 -28.61 11.49
N TYR A 225 -1.97 -29.08 10.24
CA TYR A 225 -0.81 -29.69 9.59
C TYR A 225 0.35 -28.69 9.47
N ALA A 226 0.07 -27.44 9.06
CA ALA A 226 1.08 -26.38 8.99
C ALA A 226 1.81 -26.15 10.32
N ARG A 227 1.09 -26.21 11.45
CA ARG A 227 1.68 -26.05 12.78
C ARG A 227 2.70 -27.14 13.15
N GLN A 228 2.67 -28.31 12.51
CA GLN A 228 3.66 -29.37 12.76
C GLN A 228 5.07 -28.98 12.28
N PHE A 229 5.15 -28.12 11.26
CA PHE A 229 6.40 -27.62 10.68
C PHE A 229 6.84 -26.28 11.28
N ALA A 230 5.94 -25.62 12.02
CA ALA A 230 6.19 -24.39 12.75
C ALA A 230 7.04 -24.65 14.00
N LYS A 231 8.34 -24.95 13.81
CA LYS A 231 9.33 -25.00 14.88
C LYS A 231 10.08 -23.67 14.93
N GLU A 232 9.97 -22.95 16.04
CA GLU A 232 10.69 -21.69 16.25
C GLU A 232 12.20 -21.95 16.32
N LYS A 233 12.96 -21.41 15.37
CA LYS A 233 14.43 -21.42 15.40
C LYS A 233 14.92 -20.03 15.82
N PHE A 234 15.07 -19.84 17.12
CA PHE A 234 15.70 -18.64 17.68
C PHE A 234 17.22 -18.72 17.44
N ILE A 235 17.84 -17.62 16.97
CA ILE A 235 19.29 -17.47 16.91
C ILE A 235 19.64 -16.44 17.97
N GLY A 236 20.16 -16.89 19.10
CA GLY A 236 20.66 -16.02 20.17
C GLY A 236 22.00 -15.37 19.79
N GLN A 237 22.49 -14.43 20.60
CA GLN A 237 23.86 -13.88 20.43
C GLN A 237 24.91 -15.00 20.53
N GLU A 238 24.61 -16.06 21.28
CA GLU A 238 25.39 -17.28 21.42
C GLU A 238 25.44 -18.17 20.16
N ASP A 239 24.50 -18.01 19.22
CA ASP A 239 24.38 -18.78 17.98
C ASP A 239 24.93 -18.06 16.74
N LEU A 240 25.48 -16.85 16.92
CA LEU A 240 26.10 -16.07 15.84
C LEU A 240 27.53 -16.57 15.60
N ALA A 241 27.79 -17.11 14.41
CA ALA A 241 29.13 -17.55 14.02
C ALA A 241 30.14 -16.38 13.95
N TYR A 242 29.68 -15.16 13.68
CA TYR A 242 30.52 -13.97 13.62
C TYR A 242 29.75 -12.77 14.21
N THR A 243 30.41 -12.00 15.06
CA THR A 243 29.83 -10.76 15.62
C THR A 243 30.74 -9.57 15.26
N THR A 244 30.20 -8.37 15.10
CA THR A 244 31.02 -7.19 14.76
C THR A 244 31.72 -6.57 15.98
N GLU A 245 31.50 -7.11 17.18
CA GLU A 245 32.01 -6.54 18.44
C GLU A 245 33.32 -7.19 18.92
N THR A 246 33.66 -8.38 18.40
CA THR A 246 34.88 -9.13 18.75
C THR A 246 35.82 -9.25 17.55
N ASP A 247 37.12 -9.27 17.81
CA ASP A 247 38.15 -9.34 16.77
C ASP A 247 38.11 -10.68 16.03
N LEU A 248 38.34 -10.65 14.71
CA LEU A 248 38.15 -11.82 13.83
C LEU A 248 39.04 -13.01 14.22
N LEU A 249 40.26 -12.74 14.69
CA LEU A 249 41.22 -13.77 15.09
C LEU A 249 40.80 -14.48 16.39
N GLU A 250 40.20 -13.74 17.32
CA GLU A 250 39.68 -14.29 18.58
C GLU A 250 38.43 -15.15 18.33
N GLN A 251 37.56 -14.70 17.41
CA GLN A 251 36.38 -15.47 16.98
C GLN A 251 36.74 -16.78 16.27
N GLU A 252 37.75 -16.76 15.40
CA GLU A 252 38.18 -17.95 14.66
C GLU A 252 38.79 -19.01 15.61
N ALA A 253 39.53 -18.56 16.63
CA ALA A 253 40.03 -19.42 17.70
C ALA A 253 38.91 -20.04 18.54
N GLU A 254 37.91 -19.26 18.96
CA GLU A 254 36.78 -19.77 19.75
C GLU A 254 35.87 -20.72 18.94
N ASN A 255 35.60 -20.40 17.67
CA ASN A 255 34.74 -21.22 16.81
C ASN A 255 35.39 -22.55 16.42
N SER A 256 36.70 -22.56 16.18
CA SER A 256 37.45 -23.79 15.90
C SER A 256 37.39 -24.75 17.10
N ALA A 257 37.60 -24.25 18.32
CA ALA A 257 37.48 -25.04 19.54
C ALA A 257 36.06 -25.59 19.79
N LYS A 258 35.01 -24.79 19.51
CA LYS A 258 33.61 -25.26 19.61
C LYS A 258 33.30 -26.34 18.57
N THR A 259 33.79 -26.16 17.35
CA THR A 259 33.62 -27.11 16.25
C THR A 259 34.30 -28.44 16.59
N ASP A 260 35.54 -28.41 17.09
CA ASP A 260 36.28 -29.59 17.52
C ASP A 260 35.60 -30.34 18.68
N ALA A 261 35.08 -29.60 19.67
CA ALA A 261 34.34 -30.19 20.79
C ALA A 261 33.03 -30.86 20.32
N GLU A 262 32.33 -30.27 19.34
CA GLU A 262 31.13 -30.88 18.76
C GLU A 262 31.46 -32.14 17.93
N TRP A 263 32.58 -32.12 17.19
CA TRP A 263 33.10 -33.29 16.48
C TRP A 263 33.46 -34.44 17.42
N GLN A 264 34.15 -34.16 18.53
CA GLN A 264 34.45 -35.17 19.56
C GLN A 264 33.18 -35.81 20.13
N ARG A 265 32.17 -34.97 20.43
CA ARG A 265 30.87 -35.41 20.92
C ARG A 265 30.12 -36.32 19.94
N ARG A 266 30.26 -36.09 18.63
CA ARG A 266 29.65 -36.91 17.56
C ARG A 266 30.43 -38.19 17.26
N LEU A 267 31.74 -38.17 17.47
CA LEU A 267 32.63 -39.32 17.23
C LEU A 267 32.77 -40.22 18.48
N GLY A 268 32.19 -39.83 19.62
CA GLY A 268 32.19 -40.64 20.84
C GLY A 268 33.56 -40.75 21.51
N MET A 269 34.40 -39.73 21.37
CA MET A 269 35.66 -39.57 22.10
C MET A 269 35.53 -38.48 23.15
#